data_AF-A0A8H7RJV0-F1
#
_entry.id   AF-A0A8H7RJV0-F1
#
_cell.length_a   1.000
_cell.length_b   1.000
_cell.length_c   1.000
_cell.angle_alpha   90.00
_cell.angle_beta   90.00
_cell.angle_gamma   90.00
#
_symmetry.space_group_name_H-M   'P 1'
#
loop_
_entity.id
_entity.type
_entity.pdbx_description
1 polymer ?
#
loop_
_entity_poly.entity_id
_entity_poly.type
_entity_poly.pdbx_seq_one_letter_code
_entity_poly.pdbx_strand_id
1 'polypeptide(L)'
;MTEKTGPINSQPITNEIETVLQRHMASYNENMTGFVQQTLIDVNSQPLVPAPAISLRLPTPEIKAELSPKPTIEMDKNSPILVEFYETFPTGQVFDSLASLRSTALEYGKKYNVALTTSKSDKTKVYLICKHGGYYRKNIKKATSPDKPMVKTRIRKSLKNGCSCLIYARYEKKGDFWTVRKSIGEHNHPIAEDPRTYAMYRSLEPEHLAFVHKQLKDSVCISDIVRSLIESGVKNIVSKDIENIQQDLKRKQAKAMAVAVALP
;
A
#
# COMPACT_ATOMS: atom_id res chain seq x y z
N MET A 1 34.57 -22.43 -68.39
CA MET A 1 34.37 -22.91 -67.02
C MET A 1 33.85 -21.74 -66.22
N THR A 2 32.56 -21.77 -65.91
CA THR A 2 31.80 -20.67 -65.29
C THR A 2 31.56 -21.00 -63.82
N GLU A 3 32.15 -20.21 -62.91
CA GLU A 3 31.85 -20.29 -61.48
C GLU A 3 30.69 -19.35 -61.14
N LYS A 4 29.64 -19.94 -60.56
CA LYS A 4 28.45 -19.25 -60.04
C LYS A 4 28.65 -18.98 -58.55
N THR A 5 28.63 -17.72 -58.15
CA THR A 5 28.43 -17.31 -56.76
C THR A 5 27.01 -16.79 -56.59
N GLY A 6 26.19 -17.51 -55.82
CA GLY A 6 24.84 -17.09 -55.44
C GLY A 6 24.84 -16.11 -54.25
N PRO A 7 23.77 -15.33 -54.05
CA PRO A 7 23.70 -14.34 -52.98
C PRO A 7 23.41 -14.98 -51.62
N ILE A 8 24.13 -14.52 -50.59
CA ILE A 8 23.95 -14.88 -49.19
C ILE A 8 22.70 -14.13 -48.67
N ASN A 9 21.70 -14.90 -48.25
CA ASN A 9 20.47 -14.40 -47.65
C ASN A 9 20.71 -14.03 -46.17
N SER A 10 20.99 -12.76 -45.90
CA SER A 10 21.07 -12.19 -44.56
C SER A 10 19.68 -11.74 -44.10
N GLN A 11 18.95 -12.64 -43.44
CA GLN A 11 17.77 -12.30 -42.65
C GLN A 11 18.22 -11.70 -41.30
N PRO A 12 17.59 -10.63 -40.78
CA PRO A 12 18.03 -9.95 -39.57
C PRO A 12 17.61 -10.71 -38.31
N ILE A 13 18.60 -11.24 -37.58
CA ILE A 13 18.48 -11.90 -36.26
C ILE A 13 17.99 -10.93 -35.15
N THR A 14 17.80 -9.64 -35.46
CA THR A 14 17.50 -8.59 -34.50
C THR A 14 16.06 -8.60 -33.97
N ASN A 15 15.10 -9.14 -34.73
CA ASN A 15 13.68 -9.06 -34.35
C ASN A 15 13.28 -10.04 -33.24
N GLU A 16 13.95 -11.18 -33.10
CA GLU A 16 13.61 -12.17 -32.07
C GLU A 16 14.15 -11.78 -30.68
N ILE A 17 15.34 -11.16 -30.62
CA ILE A 17 15.95 -10.70 -29.36
C ILE A 17 15.16 -9.52 -28.78
N GLU A 18 14.74 -8.58 -29.63
CA GLU A 18 13.96 -7.42 -29.22
C GLU A 18 12.57 -7.83 -28.69
N THR A 19 11.91 -8.79 -29.35
CA THR A 19 10.61 -9.32 -28.92
C THR A 19 10.70 -10.08 -27.59
N VAL A 20 11.80 -10.81 -27.33
CA VAL A 20 12.03 -11.49 -26.05
C VAL A 20 12.33 -10.50 -24.94
N LEU A 21 13.13 -9.46 -25.19
CA LEU A 21 13.40 -8.38 -24.24
C LEU A 21 12.13 -7.59 -23.89
N GLN A 22 11.27 -7.28 -24.87
CA GLN A 22 10.01 -6.59 -24.62
C GLN A 22 9.04 -7.42 -23.78
N ARG A 23 8.96 -8.75 -24.03
CA ARG A 23 8.15 -9.66 -23.18
C ARG A 23 8.74 -9.79 -21.77
N HIS A 24 10.06 -9.82 -21.64
CA HIS A 24 10.72 -9.90 -20.34
C HIS A 24 10.52 -8.60 -19.53
N MET A 25 10.56 -7.43 -20.19
CA MET A 25 10.30 -6.13 -19.55
C MET A 25 8.81 -5.92 -19.20
N ALA A 26 7.88 -6.40 -20.03
CA ALA A 26 6.45 -6.37 -19.72
C ALA A 26 6.09 -7.28 -18.52
N SER A 27 6.66 -8.49 -18.47
CA SER A 27 6.53 -9.42 -17.34
C SER A 27 7.14 -8.89 -16.04
N TYR A 28 8.24 -8.12 -16.15
CA TYR A 28 8.87 -7.47 -14.99
C TYR A 28 8.04 -6.31 -14.44
N ASN A 29 7.34 -5.55 -15.31
CA ASN A 29 6.48 -4.43 -14.92
C ASN A 29 5.14 -4.87 -14.30
N GLU A 30 4.51 -5.94 -14.77
CA GLU A 30 3.29 -6.49 -14.16
C GLU A 30 3.56 -7.09 -12.77
N ASN A 31 4.73 -7.71 -12.57
CA ASN A 31 5.11 -8.26 -11.26
C ASN A 31 5.57 -7.18 -10.27
N MET A 32 6.22 -6.10 -10.71
CA MET A 32 6.62 -4.99 -9.82
C MET A 32 5.42 -4.16 -9.34
N THR A 33 4.45 -3.86 -10.21
CA THR A 33 3.26 -3.08 -9.83
C THR A 33 2.33 -3.84 -8.90
N GLY A 34 2.17 -5.16 -9.11
CA GLY A 34 1.44 -6.04 -8.18
C GLY A 34 2.14 -6.24 -6.84
N PHE A 35 3.47 -6.34 -6.81
CA PHE A 35 4.24 -6.59 -5.59
C PHE A 35 4.42 -5.33 -4.72
N VAL A 36 4.58 -4.15 -5.33
CA VAL A 36 4.68 -2.88 -4.59
C VAL A 36 3.34 -2.50 -3.94
N GLN A 37 2.21 -2.80 -4.59
CA GLN A 37 0.88 -2.58 -3.98
C GLN A 37 0.54 -3.60 -2.88
N GLN A 38 0.99 -4.85 -3.00
CA GLN A 38 0.73 -5.87 -1.98
C GLN A 38 1.60 -5.69 -0.73
N THR A 39 2.86 -5.27 -0.89
CA THR A 39 3.81 -5.12 0.24
C THR A 39 3.56 -3.88 1.10
N LEU A 40 2.96 -2.81 0.55
CA LEU A 40 2.60 -1.61 1.33
C LEU A 40 1.36 -1.80 2.22
N ILE A 41 0.57 -2.84 2.01
CA ILE A 41 -0.59 -3.16 2.86
C ILE A 41 -0.15 -3.95 4.11
N ASP A 42 0.96 -4.70 4.04
CA ASP A 42 1.38 -5.66 5.07
C ASP A 42 2.36 -5.10 6.13
N VAL A 43 2.82 -3.85 6.00
CA VAL A 43 3.79 -3.26 6.94
C VAL A 43 3.22 -3.01 8.34
N ASN A 44 1.93 -3.27 8.58
CA ASN A 44 1.34 -3.17 9.93
C ASN A 44 1.32 -4.49 10.73
N SER A 45 1.91 -5.56 10.19
CA SER A 45 1.95 -6.89 10.80
C SER A 45 3.39 -7.35 11.03
N GLN A 46 4.08 -6.78 12.02
CA GLN A 46 5.25 -7.47 12.60
C GLN A 46 5.05 -7.74 14.10
N PRO A 47 5.31 -8.98 14.57
CA PRO A 47 5.37 -9.31 15.99
C PRO A 47 6.67 -8.78 16.59
N LEU A 48 6.59 -8.13 17.75
CA LEU A 48 7.77 -7.67 18.50
C LEU A 48 8.22 -8.77 19.46
N VAL A 49 9.51 -9.09 19.41
CA VAL A 49 10.27 -9.93 20.34
C VAL A 49 10.29 -9.23 21.72
N PRO A 50 10.17 -9.96 22.86
CA PRO A 50 10.12 -9.31 24.17
C PRO A 50 11.53 -8.90 24.65
N ALA A 51 11.65 -7.69 25.19
CA ALA A 51 12.78 -7.24 26.00
C ALA A 51 12.26 -6.82 27.40
N PRO A 52 13.11 -6.86 28.44
CA PRO A 52 12.72 -7.29 29.78
C PRO A 52 12.08 -6.21 30.66
N ALA A 53 11.45 -6.71 31.73
CA ALA A 53 10.68 -5.99 32.73
C ALA A 53 11.47 -4.91 33.49
N ILE A 54 10.76 -3.86 33.92
CA ILE A 54 10.58 -3.42 35.32
C ILE A 54 9.96 -2.01 35.30
N SER A 55 8.78 -1.86 35.92
CA SER A 55 8.49 -0.80 36.90
C SER A 55 7.05 -0.98 37.39
N LEU A 56 6.92 -1.31 38.67
CA LEU A 56 5.65 -1.43 39.39
C LEU A 56 5.03 -0.03 39.50
N ARG A 57 3.85 0.18 38.89
CA ARG A 57 2.96 1.30 39.24
C ARG A 57 1.63 0.75 39.73
N LEU A 58 1.24 1.21 40.91
CA LEU A 58 -0.02 0.90 41.59
C LEU A 58 -1.24 1.24 40.71
N PRO A 59 -2.38 0.53 40.89
CA PRO A 59 -3.59 0.77 40.11
C PRO A 59 -4.34 2.03 40.56
N THR A 60 -4.56 2.95 39.62
CA THR A 60 -5.56 4.04 39.71
C THR A 60 -6.95 3.47 39.35
N PRO A 61 -8.06 3.94 39.96
CA PRO A 61 -9.35 3.28 39.82
C PRO A 61 -9.96 3.44 38.43
N GLU A 62 -10.72 2.41 38.04
CA GLU A 62 -11.45 2.32 36.78
C GLU A 62 -12.49 3.44 36.64
N ILE A 63 -12.18 4.43 35.81
CA ILE A 63 -13.19 5.34 35.26
C ILE A 63 -13.85 4.59 34.10
N LYS A 64 -15.10 4.16 34.32
CA LYS A 64 -16.00 3.69 33.26
C LYS A 64 -16.18 4.84 32.27
N ALA A 65 -15.49 4.77 31.14
CA ALA A 65 -15.70 5.71 30.05
C ALA A 65 -17.07 5.43 29.42
N GLU A 66 -18.04 6.28 29.74
CA GLU A 66 -19.27 6.42 28.97
C GLU A 66 -18.93 6.64 27.50
N LEU A 67 -19.60 5.87 26.64
CA LEU A 67 -19.48 5.93 25.20
C LEU A 67 -20.20 7.19 24.71
N SER A 68 -19.48 8.32 24.67
CA SER A 68 -20.02 9.54 24.07
C SER A 68 -20.27 9.33 22.57
N PRO A 69 -21.39 9.82 22.02
CA PRO A 69 -21.66 9.75 20.60
C PRO A 69 -20.59 10.55 19.85
N LYS A 70 -19.90 9.86 18.93
CA LYS A 70 -18.85 10.44 18.11
C LYS A 70 -19.49 11.49 17.19
N PRO A 71 -18.89 12.68 16.98
CA PRO A 71 -19.45 13.69 16.10
C PRO A 71 -19.56 13.12 14.68
N THR A 72 -20.79 12.98 14.21
CA THR A 72 -21.08 12.70 12.81
C THR A 72 -20.77 13.98 12.04
N ILE A 73 -19.63 14.02 11.36
CA ILE A 73 -19.35 15.09 10.41
C ILE A 73 -20.19 14.77 9.18
N GLU A 74 -21.32 15.46 9.03
CA GLU A 74 -22.09 15.41 7.79
C GLU A 74 -21.30 16.19 6.73
N MET A 75 -20.90 15.50 5.65
CA MET A 75 -20.31 16.17 4.50
C MET A 75 -21.39 16.89 3.70
N ASP A 76 -21.12 18.11 3.26
CA ASP A 76 -21.98 18.79 2.31
C ASP A 76 -22.04 17.99 1.00
N LYS A 77 -23.26 17.71 0.52
CA LYS A 77 -23.53 16.99 -0.72
C LYS A 77 -22.94 17.68 -1.94
N ASN A 78 -22.74 19.00 -1.88
CA ASN A 78 -22.12 19.79 -2.93
C ASN A 78 -20.61 19.96 -2.75
N SER A 79 -19.99 19.25 -1.80
CA SER A 79 -18.53 19.30 -1.64
C SER A 79 -17.84 18.77 -2.91
N PRO A 80 -16.79 19.45 -3.41
CA PRO A 80 -16.04 19.00 -4.59
C PRO A 80 -15.52 17.56 -4.45
N ILE A 81 -15.23 17.13 -3.22
CA ILE A 81 -14.77 15.77 -2.89
C ILE A 81 -15.83 14.72 -3.24
N LEU A 82 -17.10 14.97 -2.90
CA LEU A 82 -18.20 14.03 -3.16
C LEU A 82 -18.66 14.07 -4.62
N VAL A 83 -18.74 15.27 -5.20
CA VAL A 83 -19.13 15.44 -6.60
C VAL A 83 -18.16 14.66 -7.50
N GLU A 84 -16.87 14.91 -7.37
CA GLU A 84 -15.86 14.22 -8.20
C GLU A 84 -15.79 12.73 -7.89
N PHE A 85 -16.06 12.30 -6.65
CA PHE A 85 -16.15 10.89 -6.32
C PHE A 85 -17.23 10.17 -7.12
N TYR A 86 -18.44 10.73 -7.17
CA TYR A 86 -19.56 10.12 -7.87
C TYR A 86 -19.46 10.26 -9.39
N GLU A 87 -18.76 11.27 -9.90
CA GLU A 87 -18.39 11.39 -11.32
C GLU A 87 -17.32 10.37 -11.73
N THR A 88 -16.35 10.10 -10.86
CA THR A 88 -15.25 9.16 -11.14
C THR A 88 -15.67 7.70 -10.94
N PHE A 89 -16.50 7.44 -9.93
CA PHE A 89 -16.97 6.09 -9.57
C PHE A 89 -18.50 5.95 -9.58
N PRO A 90 -19.20 6.31 -10.66
CA PRO A 90 -20.63 6.09 -10.74
C PRO A 90 -20.92 4.59 -10.73
N THR A 91 -22.08 4.20 -10.18
CA THR A 91 -22.51 2.81 -10.26
C THR A 91 -22.79 2.46 -11.72
N GLY A 92 -22.17 1.39 -12.22
CA GLY A 92 -22.18 1.02 -13.63
C GLY A 92 -20.89 1.39 -14.38
N GLN A 93 -20.01 2.21 -13.80
CA GLN A 93 -18.72 2.56 -14.42
C GLN A 93 -17.91 1.29 -14.72
N VAL A 94 -17.32 1.25 -15.90
CA VAL A 94 -16.50 0.15 -16.39
C VAL A 94 -15.03 0.57 -16.40
N PHE A 95 -14.16 -0.36 -16.02
CA PHE A 95 -12.71 -0.25 -16.07
C PHE A 95 -12.14 -1.48 -16.77
N ASP A 96 -11.20 -1.29 -17.68
CA ASP A 96 -10.60 -2.40 -18.45
C ASP A 96 -9.84 -3.37 -17.55
N SER A 97 -9.26 -2.88 -16.45
CA SER A 97 -8.48 -3.71 -15.53
C SER A 97 -8.60 -3.27 -14.09
N LEU A 98 -8.26 -4.18 -13.18
CA LEU A 98 -8.16 -3.89 -11.75
C LEU A 98 -7.09 -2.84 -11.46
N ALA A 99 -6.02 -2.83 -12.26
CA ALA A 99 -4.95 -1.84 -12.16
C ALA A 99 -5.48 -0.44 -12.49
N SER A 100 -6.24 -0.30 -13.58
CA SER A 100 -6.89 0.97 -13.96
C SER A 100 -7.78 1.51 -12.83
N LEU A 101 -8.69 0.68 -12.30
CA LEU A 101 -9.53 1.06 -11.16
C LEU A 101 -8.72 1.54 -9.94
N ARG A 102 -7.63 0.84 -9.61
CA ARG A 102 -6.76 1.22 -8.47
C ARG A 102 -6.00 2.50 -8.73
N SER A 103 -5.50 2.72 -9.96
CA SER A 103 -4.81 3.95 -10.34
C SER A 103 -5.74 5.15 -10.29
N THR A 104 -6.95 5.05 -10.84
CA THR A 104 -7.97 6.10 -10.74
C THR A 104 -8.33 6.40 -9.27
N ALA A 105 -8.51 5.36 -8.44
CA ALA A 105 -8.74 5.55 -7.01
C ALA A 105 -7.55 6.18 -6.27
N LEU A 106 -6.33 5.86 -6.69
CA LEU A 106 -5.12 6.45 -6.14
C LEU A 106 -4.99 7.93 -6.50
N GLU A 107 -5.29 8.31 -7.75
CA GLU A 107 -5.25 9.69 -8.23
C GLU A 107 -6.30 10.56 -7.52
N TYR A 108 -7.55 10.09 -7.45
CA TYR A 108 -8.59 10.72 -6.65
C TYR A 108 -8.14 10.91 -5.20
N GLY A 109 -7.59 9.85 -4.61
CA GLY A 109 -7.10 9.88 -3.24
C GLY A 109 -5.93 10.86 -3.04
N LYS A 110 -5.01 10.99 -4.00
CA LYS A 110 -3.90 11.96 -3.95
C LYS A 110 -4.42 13.40 -4.02
N LYS A 111 -5.40 13.66 -4.88
CA LYS A 111 -5.98 15.00 -5.09
C LYS A 111 -6.72 15.51 -3.85
N TYR A 112 -7.52 14.65 -3.22
CA TYR A 112 -8.34 15.02 -2.07
C TYR A 112 -7.80 14.54 -0.72
N ASN A 113 -6.61 13.94 -0.70
CA ASN A 113 -6.00 13.29 0.45
C ASN A 113 -6.90 12.20 1.09
N VAL A 114 -7.68 11.49 0.27
CA VAL A 114 -8.61 10.42 0.70
C VAL A 114 -7.96 9.05 0.54
N ALA A 115 -7.42 8.51 1.64
CA ALA A 115 -6.75 7.21 1.66
C ALA A 115 -7.69 6.03 1.41
N LEU A 116 -7.81 5.58 0.16
CA LEU A 116 -8.53 4.37 -0.24
C LEU A 116 -7.61 3.14 -0.22
N THR A 117 -8.03 2.09 0.48
CA THR A 117 -7.26 0.85 0.69
C THR A 117 -8.08 -0.37 0.28
N THR A 118 -7.42 -1.43 -0.17
CA THR A 118 -8.12 -2.69 -0.48
C THR A 118 -8.49 -3.42 0.82
N SER A 119 -9.79 -3.59 1.06
CA SER A 119 -10.32 -4.35 2.21
C SER A 119 -10.33 -5.85 1.92
N LYS A 120 -10.83 -6.20 0.73
CA LYS A 120 -10.98 -7.56 0.23
C LYS A 120 -10.77 -7.51 -1.28
N SER A 121 -10.03 -8.46 -1.81
CA SER A 121 -9.87 -8.64 -3.25
C SER A 121 -9.76 -10.11 -3.56
N ASP A 122 -10.59 -10.57 -4.49
CA ASP A 122 -10.52 -11.88 -5.10
C ASP A 122 -10.41 -11.69 -6.62
N LYS A 123 -10.27 -12.79 -7.37
CA LYS A 123 -10.24 -12.76 -8.84
C LYS A 123 -11.52 -12.17 -9.47
N THR A 124 -12.61 -12.10 -8.72
CA THR A 124 -13.93 -11.70 -9.22
C THR A 124 -14.48 -10.42 -8.63
N LYS A 125 -13.88 -9.90 -7.55
CA LYS A 125 -14.43 -8.76 -6.81
C LYS A 125 -13.36 -8.04 -6.02
N VAL A 126 -13.54 -6.74 -5.84
CA VAL A 126 -12.67 -5.89 -5.03
C VAL A 126 -13.51 -4.91 -4.23
N TYR A 127 -13.06 -4.66 -3.00
CA TYR A 127 -13.59 -3.65 -2.09
C TYR A 127 -12.48 -2.67 -1.79
N LEU A 128 -12.58 -1.44 -2.29
CA LEU A 128 -11.75 -0.33 -1.87
C LEU A 128 -12.52 0.45 -0.80
N ILE A 129 -11.93 0.61 0.38
CA ILE A 129 -12.53 1.33 1.50
C ILE A 129 -11.61 2.43 1.98
N CYS A 130 -12.15 3.46 2.63
CA CYS A 130 -11.32 4.40 3.36
C CYS A 130 -10.41 3.66 4.39
N LYS A 131 -9.21 4.18 4.65
CA LYS A 131 -8.26 3.69 5.66
C LYS A 131 -8.89 3.56 7.06
N HIS A 132 -9.84 4.45 7.38
CA HIS A 132 -10.60 4.46 8.62
C HIS A 132 -11.81 3.50 8.61
N GLY A 133 -12.07 2.86 7.47
CA GLY A 133 -13.19 1.95 7.25
C GLY A 133 -13.11 0.63 8.02
N GLY A 134 -14.30 0.14 8.38
CA GLY A 134 -14.53 -1.12 9.09
C GLY A 134 -14.12 -1.07 10.56
N TYR A 135 -14.00 -2.26 11.17
CA TYR A 135 -13.61 -2.44 12.57
C TYR A 135 -12.57 -3.56 12.68
N TYR A 136 -11.66 -3.45 13.65
CA TYR A 136 -10.76 -4.56 13.96
C TYR A 136 -11.55 -5.72 14.56
N ARG A 137 -11.21 -6.95 14.15
CA ARG A 137 -11.73 -8.15 14.80
C ARG A 137 -11.22 -8.17 16.24
N LYS A 138 -12.11 -8.29 17.21
CA LYS A 138 -11.73 -8.53 18.60
C LYS A 138 -11.08 -9.92 18.65
N ASN A 139 -9.77 -9.98 18.82
CA ASN A 139 -9.07 -11.23 19.13
C ASN A 139 -9.37 -11.57 20.59
N ILE A 140 -10.54 -12.17 20.83
CA ILE A 140 -10.83 -12.80 22.10
C ILE A 140 -10.00 -14.09 22.13
N LYS A 141 -8.77 -14.01 22.66
CA LYS A 141 -8.04 -15.21 23.02
C LYS A 141 -8.83 -15.89 24.14
N LYS A 142 -9.50 -17.00 23.86
CA LYS A 142 -10.07 -17.85 24.91
C LYS A 142 -8.93 -18.24 25.84
N ALA A 143 -9.07 -17.93 27.13
CA ALA A 143 -8.10 -18.34 28.14
C ALA A 143 -7.91 -19.86 28.05
N THR A 144 -6.73 -20.30 27.65
CA THR A 144 -6.46 -21.73 27.39
C THR A 144 -6.05 -22.48 28.66
N SER A 145 -6.00 -21.80 29.82
CA SER A 145 -5.82 -22.42 31.14
C SER A 145 -6.06 -21.38 32.23
N PRO A 146 -6.56 -21.77 33.43
CA PRO A 146 -6.72 -20.86 34.57
C PRO A 146 -5.38 -20.28 35.09
N ASP A 147 -4.25 -20.93 34.79
CA ASP A 147 -2.95 -20.58 35.40
C ASP A 147 -2.02 -19.70 34.56
N LYS A 148 -2.44 -19.27 33.36
CA LYS A 148 -1.62 -18.35 32.55
C LYS A 148 -1.99 -16.90 32.82
N PRO A 149 -1.06 -16.04 33.28
CA PRO A 149 -1.34 -14.63 33.45
C PRO A 149 -1.81 -14.07 32.11
N MET A 150 -2.98 -13.42 32.13
CA MET A 150 -3.59 -12.81 30.97
C MET A 150 -2.60 -11.80 30.39
N VAL A 151 -1.87 -12.18 29.34
CA VAL A 151 -0.95 -11.27 28.64
C VAL A 151 -1.82 -10.13 28.11
N LYS A 152 -1.78 -8.99 28.79
CA LYS A 152 -2.49 -7.77 28.40
C LYS A 152 -2.06 -7.46 26.97
N THR A 153 -2.93 -7.78 26.03
CA THR A 153 -2.65 -7.54 24.62
C THR A 153 -2.57 -6.02 24.47
N ARG A 154 -1.44 -5.51 23.99
CA ARG A 154 -1.24 -4.06 23.77
C ARG A 154 -2.44 -3.50 22.99
N ILE A 155 -3.24 -2.68 23.66
CA ILE A 155 -4.37 -2.00 23.02
C ILE A 155 -3.78 -0.92 22.11
N ARG A 156 -3.67 -1.22 20.82
CA ARG A 156 -3.37 -0.19 19.82
C ARG A 156 -4.62 0.68 19.69
N LYS A 157 -4.48 2.01 19.85
CA LYS A 157 -5.56 2.96 19.52
C LYS A 157 -5.92 2.74 18.04
N SER A 158 -7.15 2.30 17.78
CA SER A 158 -7.61 1.97 16.43
C SER A 158 -7.86 3.24 15.64
N LEU A 159 -7.24 3.37 14.47
CA LEU A 159 -7.63 4.39 13.49
C LEU A 159 -8.94 4.03 12.76
N LYS A 160 -9.36 2.77 12.83
CA LYS A 160 -10.64 2.33 12.26
C LYS A 160 -11.80 2.83 13.10
N ASN A 161 -12.71 3.55 12.47
CA ASN A 161 -13.88 4.18 13.08
C ASN A 161 -15.20 3.80 12.38
N GLY A 162 -15.17 2.84 11.47
CA GLY A 162 -16.36 2.44 10.72
C GLY A 162 -16.78 3.40 9.61
N CYS A 163 -15.83 4.14 9.01
CA CYS A 163 -16.11 4.95 7.83
C CYS A 163 -16.83 4.15 6.73
N SER A 164 -17.88 4.76 6.15
CA SER A 164 -18.77 4.16 5.15
C SER A 164 -18.25 4.24 3.71
N CYS A 165 -17.29 5.13 3.44
CA CYS A 165 -16.70 5.31 2.13
C CYS A 165 -16.17 3.99 1.55
N LEU A 166 -16.73 3.61 0.40
CA LEU A 166 -16.59 2.29 -0.21
C LEU A 166 -16.76 2.37 -1.74
N ILE A 167 -15.89 1.68 -2.45
CA ILE A 167 -16.07 1.28 -3.85
C ILE A 167 -16.07 -0.24 -3.90
N TYR A 168 -17.15 -0.82 -4.41
CA TYR A 168 -17.27 -2.24 -4.68
C TYR A 168 -17.37 -2.46 -6.18
N ALA A 169 -16.38 -3.17 -6.73
CA ALA A 169 -16.35 -3.53 -8.14
C ALA A 169 -16.30 -5.05 -8.30
N ARG A 170 -16.91 -5.52 -9.40
CA ARG A 170 -16.96 -6.93 -9.77
C ARG A 170 -16.39 -7.10 -11.18
N TYR A 171 -15.60 -8.15 -11.35
CA TYR A 171 -15.09 -8.55 -12.65
C TYR A 171 -16.18 -9.29 -13.44
N GLU A 172 -16.35 -8.91 -14.70
CA GLU A 172 -17.31 -9.46 -15.64
C GLU A 172 -16.58 -10.30 -16.70
N LYS A 173 -16.72 -11.62 -16.59
CA LYS A 173 -15.96 -12.57 -17.43
C LYS A 173 -16.27 -12.45 -18.93
N LYS A 174 -17.48 -12.03 -19.29
CA LYS A 174 -17.93 -12.00 -20.69
C LYS A 174 -17.24 -10.95 -21.53
N GLY A 175 -16.76 -9.87 -20.91
CA GLY A 175 -16.10 -8.77 -21.63
C GLY A 175 -14.73 -8.41 -21.07
N ASP A 176 -14.20 -9.19 -20.13
CA ASP A 176 -12.89 -8.95 -19.49
C ASP A 176 -12.75 -7.52 -18.95
N PHE A 177 -13.72 -7.09 -18.14
CA PHE A 177 -13.72 -5.76 -17.54
C PHE A 177 -14.24 -5.78 -16.09
N TRP A 178 -13.98 -4.71 -15.37
CA TRP A 178 -14.43 -4.48 -14.00
C TRP A 178 -15.55 -3.45 -13.98
N THR A 179 -16.67 -3.77 -13.33
CA THR A 179 -17.79 -2.84 -13.18
C THR A 179 -17.98 -2.43 -11.72
N VAL A 180 -18.10 -1.13 -11.47
CA VAL A 180 -18.50 -0.60 -10.17
C VAL A 180 -19.96 -0.94 -9.92
N ARG A 181 -20.22 -1.74 -8.89
CA ARG A 181 -21.58 -2.19 -8.51
C ARG A 181 -22.16 -1.39 -7.35
N LYS A 182 -21.31 -0.76 -6.55
CA LYS A 182 -21.72 0.11 -5.45
C LYS A 182 -20.61 1.11 -5.15
N SER A 183 -20.97 2.37 -5.00
CA SER A 183 -20.08 3.46 -4.57
C SER A 183 -20.75 4.27 -3.47
N ILE A 184 -19.98 4.62 -2.45
CA ILE A 184 -20.36 5.45 -1.30
C ILE A 184 -19.18 6.40 -1.07
N GLY A 185 -19.41 7.70 -1.22
CA GLY A 185 -18.36 8.72 -1.08
C GLY A 185 -18.27 9.33 0.32
N GLU A 186 -19.29 9.15 1.15
CA GLU A 186 -19.42 9.85 2.42
C GLU A 186 -18.42 9.34 3.47
N HIS A 187 -17.77 10.29 4.14
CA HIS A 187 -16.87 10.06 5.26
C HIS A 187 -17.51 10.49 6.57
N ASN A 188 -17.26 9.74 7.65
CA ASN A 188 -17.70 10.07 9.01
C ASN A 188 -16.56 10.61 9.89
N HIS A 189 -15.52 11.14 9.25
CA HIS A 189 -14.33 11.68 9.91
C HIS A 189 -13.74 12.79 9.05
N PRO A 190 -12.95 13.70 9.64
CA PRO A 190 -12.28 14.72 8.84
C PRO A 190 -11.26 14.03 7.94
N ILE A 191 -11.19 14.48 6.70
CA ILE A 191 -10.11 14.12 5.79
C ILE A 191 -8.88 14.92 6.23
N ALA A 192 -7.73 14.27 6.32
CA ALA A 192 -6.51 14.94 6.75
C ALA A 192 -6.12 16.01 5.71
N GLU A 193 -5.64 17.15 6.15
CA GLU A 193 -5.16 18.20 5.24
C GLU A 193 -3.76 17.87 4.71
N ASP A 194 -2.88 17.38 5.59
CA ASP A 194 -1.49 17.06 5.23
C ASP A 194 -1.39 15.71 4.47
N PRO A 195 -0.92 15.68 3.21
CA PRO A 195 -0.69 14.46 2.45
C PRO A 195 0.31 13.52 3.13
N ARG A 196 1.20 14.05 3.96
CA ARG A 196 2.15 13.26 4.74
C ARG A 196 1.48 12.41 5.80
N THR A 197 0.18 12.56 6.05
CA THR A 197 -0.54 11.70 7.00
C THR A 197 -0.58 10.24 6.54
N TYR A 198 -0.72 10.00 5.24
CA TYR A 198 -0.91 8.66 4.71
C TYR A 198 0.32 8.17 3.94
N ALA A 199 0.91 7.06 4.41
CA ALA A 199 2.10 6.48 3.81
C ALA A 199 1.94 6.13 2.32
N MET A 200 0.71 5.80 1.88
CA MET A 200 0.43 5.47 0.47
C MET A 200 0.69 6.64 -0.51
N TYR A 201 0.72 7.88 -0.02
CA TYR A 201 1.01 9.08 -0.83
C TYR A 201 2.45 9.58 -0.68
N ARG A 202 3.26 8.89 0.13
CA ARG A 202 4.67 9.21 0.38
C ARG A 202 5.64 8.26 -0.31
N SER A 203 5.14 7.42 -1.22
CA SER A 203 5.98 6.55 -2.03
C SER A 203 6.91 7.38 -2.89
N LEU A 204 8.20 7.06 -2.85
CA LEU A 204 9.21 7.72 -3.67
C LEU A 204 9.19 7.20 -5.10
N GLU A 205 9.43 8.11 -6.04
CA GLU A 205 9.71 7.75 -7.42
C GLU A 205 10.97 6.87 -7.51
N PRO A 206 11.09 6.01 -8.54
CA PRO A 206 12.21 5.07 -8.67
C PRO A 206 13.59 5.74 -8.63
N GLU A 207 13.71 6.94 -9.20
CA GLU A 207 14.94 7.73 -9.20
C GLU A 207 15.35 8.15 -7.78
N HIS A 208 14.43 8.75 -7.02
CA HIS A 208 14.65 9.14 -5.63
C HIS A 208 14.92 7.93 -4.73
N LEU A 209 14.26 6.80 -5.00
CA LEU A 209 14.48 5.55 -4.28
C LEU A 209 15.89 5.00 -4.53
N ALA A 210 16.38 5.06 -5.77
CA ALA A 210 17.76 4.68 -6.11
C ALA A 210 18.79 5.59 -5.41
N PHE A 211 18.52 6.89 -5.35
CA PHE A 211 19.33 7.84 -4.58
C PHE A 211 19.39 7.46 -3.10
N VAL A 212 18.24 7.20 -2.46
CA VAL A 212 18.19 6.75 -1.06
C VAL A 212 19.00 5.47 -0.84
N HIS A 213 18.88 4.49 -1.74
CA HIS A 213 19.64 3.25 -1.65
C HIS A 213 21.14 3.49 -1.71
N LYS A 214 21.61 4.41 -2.57
CA LYS A 214 23.01 4.79 -2.66
C LYS A 214 23.49 5.43 -1.35
N GLN A 215 22.79 6.46 -0.88
CA GLN A 215 23.15 7.17 0.37
C GLN A 215 23.16 6.24 1.60
N LEU A 216 22.23 5.28 1.67
CA LEU A 216 22.19 4.30 2.75
C LEU A 216 23.36 3.30 2.72
N LYS A 217 23.90 2.98 1.54
CA LYS A 217 25.13 2.18 1.41
C LYS A 217 26.35 2.97 1.87
N ASP A 218 26.37 4.26 1.53
CA ASP A 218 27.42 5.19 1.93
C ASP A 218 27.31 5.61 3.42
N SER A 219 26.38 5.00 4.17
CA SER A 219 26.14 5.22 5.60
C SER A 219 25.83 6.67 5.98
N VAL A 220 25.24 7.43 5.05
CA VAL A 220 24.78 8.81 5.29
C VAL A 220 23.65 8.81 6.31
N CYS A 221 23.60 9.84 7.16
CA CYS A 221 22.58 9.93 8.18
C CYS A 221 21.19 10.20 7.57
N ILE A 222 20.15 9.67 8.21
CA ILE A 222 18.77 9.72 7.69
C ILE A 222 18.29 11.17 7.52
N SER A 223 18.63 12.06 8.47
CA SER A 223 18.23 13.46 8.44
C SER A 223 18.79 14.20 7.23
N ASP A 224 20.02 13.87 6.81
CA ASP A 224 20.65 14.49 5.64
C ASP A 224 20.04 13.96 4.35
N ILE A 225 19.73 12.66 4.28
CA ILE A 225 19.01 12.08 3.14
C ILE A 225 17.65 12.75 2.95
N VAL A 226 16.90 12.96 4.03
CA VAL A 226 15.61 13.65 3.98
C VAL A 226 15.79 15.09 3.50
N ARG A 227 16.80 15.80 3.99
CA ARG A 227 17.10 17.18 3.57
C ARG A 227 17.42 17.25 2.08
N SER A 228 18.30 16.40 1.57
CA SER A 228 18.64 16.35 0.16
C SER A 228 17.45 16.02 -0.73
N LEU A 229 16.52 15.17 -0.28
CA LEU A 229 15.28 14.88 -1.01
C LEU A 229 14.32 16.06 -1.03
N ILE A 230 14.23 16.81 0.07
CA ILE A 230 13.43 18.05 0.11
C ILE A 230 14.03 19.09 -0.84
N GLU A 231 15.36 19.23 -0.85
CA GLU A 231 16.09 20.11 -1.77
C GLU A 231 15.92 19.70 -3.24
N SER A 232 15.80 18.40 -3.53
CA SER A 232 15.50 17.89 -4.88
C SER A 232 14.03 18.01 -5.28
N GLY A 233 13.17 18.57 -4.41
CA GLY A 233 11.76 18.85 -4.70
C GLY A 233 10.75 17.83 -4.14
N VAL A 234 11.18 16.83 -3.38
CA VAL A 234 10.29 15.85 -2.75
C VAL A 234 9.61 16.47 -1.52
N LYS A 235 8.31 16.80 -1.64
CA LYS A 235 7.56 17.49 -0.58
C LYS A 235 6.97 16.55 0.47
N ASN A 236 6.66 15.30 0.12
CA ASN A 236 5.84 14.40 0.95
C ASN A 236 6.66 13.26 1.56
N ILE A 237 7.70 13.59 2.33
CA ILE A 237 8.59 12.60 2.95
C ILE A 237 8.75 12.82 4.45
N VAL A 238 8.88 11.72 5.20
CA VAL A 238 9.18 11.72 6.64
C VAL A 238 10.40 10.82 6.88
N SER A 239 11.21 11.12 7.90
CA SER A 239 12.38 10.29 8.28
C SER A 239 12.03 8.82 8.47
N LYS A 240 10.81 8.54 8.93
CA LYS A 240 10.30 7.18 9.10
C LYS A 240 10.25 6.38 7.80
N ASP A 241 10.04 7.04 6.66
CA ASP A 241 9.98 6.39 5.36
C ASP A 241 11.38 5.87 4.97
N ILE A 242 12.43 6.67 5.22
CA ILE A 242 13.83 6.26 5.01
C ILE A 242 14.22 5.11 5.96
N GLU A 243 13.83 5.17 7.24
CA GLU A 243 14.05 4.07 8.19
C GLU A 243 13.42 2.77 7.70
N ASN A 244 12.18 2.83 7.18
CA ASN A 244 11.48 1.66 6.66
C ASN A 244 12.21 1.08 5.43
N ILE A 245 12.72 1.93 4.54
CA ILE A 245 13.54 1.51 3.39
C ILE A 245 14.83 0.83 3.86
N GLN A 246 15.53 1.41 4.83
CA GLN A 246 16.75 0.83 5.40
C GLN A 246 16.48 -0.54 6.03
N GLN A 247 15.39 -0.68 6.79
CA GLN A 247 14.98 -1.96 7.37
C GLN A 247 14.62 -2.99 6.30
N ASP A 248 13.97 -2.58 5.21
CA ASP A 248 13.65 -3.45 4.08
C ASP A 248 14.93 -3.98 3.39
N LEU A 249 15.90 -3.11 3.14
CA LEU A 249 17.21 -3.51 2.61
C LEU A 249 17.91 -4.54 3.50
N LYS A 250 17.94 -4.30 4.81
CA LYS A 250 18.52 -5.25 5.77
C LYS A 250 17.80 -6.60 5.75
N ARG A 251 16.46 -6.60 5.70
CA ARG A 251 15.66 -7.84 5.60
C ARG A 251 15.95 -8.61 4.32
N LYS A 252 16.07 -7.91 3.18
CA LYS A 252 16.41 -8.52 1.88
C LYS A 252 17.81 -9.12 1.88
N GLN A 253 18.79 -8.41 2.45
CA GLN A 253 20.15 -8.92 2.61
C GLN A 253 20.19 -10.17 3.49
N ALA A 254 19.56 -10.12 4.67
CA ALA A 254 19.49 -11.28 5.56
C ALA A 254 18.83 -12.50 4.90
N LYS A 255 17.76 -12.28 4.11
CA LYS A 255 17.12 -13.34 3.35
C LYS A 255 18.02 -13.90 2.24
N ALA A 256 18.73 -13.04 1.52
CA ALA A 256 19.66 -13.47 0.47
C ALA A 256 20.82 -14.30 1.06
N MET A 257 21.37 -13.87 2.20
CA MET A 257 22.40 -14.62 2.92
C MET A 257 21.86 -15.98 3.42
N ALA A 258 20.64 -16.02 3.96
CA ALA A 258 20.03 -17.28 4.40
C ALA A 258 19.80 -18.26 3.24
N VAL A 259 19.42 -17.77 2.06
CA VAL A 259 19.27 -18.61 0.85
C VAL A 259 20.64 -19.09 0.35
N ALA A 260 21.66 -18.22 0.33
CA ALA A 260 23.00 -18.59 -0.09
C ALA A 260 23.67 -19.63 0.83
N VAL A 261 23.39 -19.59 2.14
CA VAL A 261 23.88 -20.59 3.11
C VAL A 261 23.11 -21.92 3.02
N ALA A 262 21.91 -21.93 2.45
CA ALA A 262 21.07 -23.13 2.30
C ALA A 262 21.25 -23.87 0.97
N LEU A 263 22.11 -23.38 0.06
CA LEU A 263 22.48 -24.04 -1.19
C LEU A 263 23.74 -24.88 -0.94
N PRO A 264 23.71 -26.21 -1.16
CA PRO A 264 24.85 -27.11 -0.95
C PRO A 264 25.97 -26.92 -1.98
#